data_AF-A0A2D9WJS2-F1
#
_entry.id   AF-A0A2D9WJS2-F1
#
_cell.length_a   1.000
_cell.length_b   1.000
_cell.length_c   1.000
_cell.angle_alpha   90.00
_cell.angle_beta   90.00
_cell.angle_gamma   90.00
#
_symmetry.space_group_name_H-M   'P 1'
#
loop_
_entity.id
_entity.type
_entity.pdbx_description
1 polymer ?
#
loop_
_entity_poly.entity_id
_entity_poly.type
_entity_poly.pdbx_seq_one_letter_code
_entity_poly.pdbx_strand_id
1 'polypeptide(L)'
;LIKQHIASLVEDGKLQQVWAIGDRLSREISILIDSEGKMFVDVGESGEVKMAPPEGALAPFQQWIHTHPRDPYWSSTDKDTLACFAGILNEATVLGECQYLITRYSAGITSSLGSGPLSNWSSETTLPYDKGGELQ
;
A
#
# COMPACT_ATOMS: atom_id res chain seq x y z
N LEU A 1 -15.61 13.94 0.58
CA LEU A 1 -14.93 14.62 1.71
C LEU A 1 -13.77 13.80 2.23
N ILE A 2 -13.95 12.73 3.02
CA ILE A 2 -12.80 12.00 3.61
C ILE A 2 -11.89 11.31 2.58
N LYS A 3 -12.47 10.59 1.60
CA LYS A 3 -11.72 9.91 0.53
C LYS A 3 -10.89 10.89 -0.32
N GLN A 4 -11.45 12.06 -0.63
CA GLN A 4 -10.77 13.12 -1.37
C GLN A 4 -9.63 13.75 -0.55
N HIS A 5 -9.84 13.93 0.76
CA HIS A 5 -8.79 14.43 1.64
C HIS A 5 -7.64 13.44 1.75
N ILE A 6 -7.93 12.14 1.90
CA ILE A 6 -6.91 11.07 1.88
C ILE A 6 -6.12 11.09 0.57
N ALA A 7 -6.80 11.17 -0.58
CA ALA A 7 -6.13 11.24 -1.89
C ALA A 7 -5.20 12.46 -1.98
N SER A 8 -5.66 13.64 -1.54
CA SER A 8 -4.82 14.85 -1.51
C SER A 8 -3.61 14.72 -0.59
N LEU A 9 -3.71 13.99 0.53
CA LEU A 9 -2.56 13.71 1.39
C LEU A 9 -1.53 12.81 0.70
N VAL A 10 -1.99 11.83 -0.10
CA VAL A 10 -1.09 10.99 -0.92
C VAL A 10 -0.39 11.83 -1.99
N GLU A 11 -1.13 12.70 -2.69
CA GLU A 11 -0.56 13.62 -3.68
C GLU A 11 0.51 14.55 -3.08
N ASP A 12 0.29 15.01 -1.85
CA ASP A 12 1.23 15.84 -1.09
C ASP A 12 2.38 15.04 -0.44
N GLY A 13 2.41 13.71 -0.58
CA GLY A 13 3.40 12.84 0.06
C GLY A 13 3.22 12.64 1.58
N LYS A 14 2.13 13.13 2.19
CA LYS A 14 1.87 13.13 3.63
C LYS A 14 1.34 11.79 4.15
N LEU A 15 2.03 10.70 3.88
CA LEU A 15 1.54 9.35 4.15
C LEU A 15 1.38 9.02 5.64
N GLN A 16 2.20 9.59 6.53
CA GLN A 16 1.97 9.43 7.97
C GLN A 16 0.61 10.03 8.41
N GLN A 17 0.15 11.09 7.75
CA GLN A 17 -1.17 11.66 8.04
C GLN A 17 -2.30 10.76 7.54
N VAL A 18 -2.09 10.04 6.44
CA VAL A 18 -3.02 8.98 5.99
C VAL A 18 -3.14 7.92 7.08
N TRP A 19 -2.02 7.41 7.60
CA TRP A 19 -2.03 6.47 8.72
C TRP A 19 -2.79 7.02 9.93
N ALA A 20 -2.52 8.26 10.33
CA ALA A 20 -3.17 8.89 11.49
C ALA A 20 -4.69 9.05 11.32
N ILE A 21 -5.19 9.19 10.09
CA ILE A 21 -6.64 9.18 9.82
C ILE A 21 -7.21 7.78 10.06
N GLY A 22 -6.54 6.74 9.56
CA GLY A 22 -6.99 5.35 9.76
C GLY A 22 -7.06 4.99 11.25
N ASP A 23 -6.01 5.31 12.00
CA ASP A 23 -5.93 5.10 13.44
C ASP A 23 -7.08 5.80 14.20
N ARG A 24 -7.32 7.08 13.91
CA ARG A 24 -8.43 7.85 14.50
C ARG A 24 -9.80 7.29 14.20
N LEU A 25 -9.97 6.65 13.03
CA LEU A 25 -11.21 5.99 12.65
C LEU A 25 -11.31 4.57 13.22
N SER A 26 -10.22 4.01 13.76
CA SER A 26 -10.08 2.58 14.09
C SER A 26 -10.42 1.69 12.89
N ARG A 27 -9.98 2.12 11.70
CA ARG A 27 -10.23 1.49 10.39
C ARG A 27 -8.96 1.53 9.55
N GLU A 28 -8.77 0.52 8.72
CA GLU A 28 -7.62 0.51 7.80
C GLU A 28 -8.00 1.19 6.49
N ILE A 29 -7.09 1.99 5.96
CA ILE A 29 -7.23 2.69 4.68
C ILE A 29 -6.54 1.85 3.60
N SER A 30 -7.18 1.72 2.44
CA SER A 30 -6.64 1.11 1.23
C SER A 30 -6.71 2.11 0.10
N ILE A 31 -5.64 2.26 -0.67
CA ILE A 31 -5.55 3.21 -1.78
C ILE A 31 -4.93 2.50 -2.95
N LEU A 32 -5.66 2.42 -4.05
CA LEU A 32 -5.13 1.92 -5.31
C LEU A 32 -4.91 3.10 -6.27
N ILE A 33 -3.70 3.20 -6.83
CA ILE A 33 -3.34 4.14 -7.88
C ILE A 33 -3.23 3.37 -9.19
N ASP A 34 -4.07 3.69 -10.16
CA ASP A 34 -4.07 3.03 -11.46
C ASP A 34 -3.05 3.61 -12.44
N SER A 35 -2.98 3.05 -13.66
CA SER A 35 -2.04 3.49 -14.70
C SER A 35 -2.17 4.96 -15.11
N GLU A 36 -3.34 5.59 -14.94
CA GLU A 36 -3.56 7.01 -15.24
C GLU A 36 -3.37 7.93 -14.01
N GLY A 37 -2.96 7.36 -12.87
CA GLY A 37 -2.78 8.09 -11.62
C GLY A 37 -4.08 8.31 -10.85
N LYS A 38 -5.19 7.68 -11.26
CA LYS A 38 -6.47 7.80 -10.55
C LYS A 38 -6.41 7.02 -9.24
N MET A 39 -6.78 7.69 -8.15
CA MET A 39 -6.78 7.11 -6.81
C MET A 39 -8.16 6.58 -6.43
N PHE A 40 -8.19 5.32 -5.98
CA PHE A 40 -9.38 4.66 -5.45
C PHE A 40 -9.15 4.36 -3.98
N VAL A 41 -9.81 5.15 -3.12
CA VAL A 41 -9.69 5.04 -1.66
C VAL A 41 -10.83 4.20 -1.09
N ASP A 42 -10.47 3.21 -0.27
CA ASP A 42 -11.38 2.44 0.56
C ASP A 42 -11.02 2.55 2.04
N VAL A 43 -12.03 2.46 2.90
CA VAL A 43 -11.90 2.53 4.36
C VAL A 43 -12.60 1.30 4.92
N GLY A 44 -11.81 0.25 5.17
CA GLY A 44 -12.29 -1.08 5.53
C GLY A 44 -12.32 -1.33 7.04
N GLU A 45 -12.81 -2.51 7.44
CA GLU A 45 -12.69 -2.98 8.83
C GLU A 45 -11.26 -3.46 9.12
N SER A 46 -10.81 -3.36 10.36
CA SER A 46 -9.42 -3.72 10.74
C SER A 46 -9.13 -5.20 10.47
N GLY A 47 -8.01 -5.49 9.80
CA GLY A 47 -7.42 -6.81 9.71
C GLY A 47 -7.60 -7.55 8.38
N GLU A 48 -8.38 -7.04 7.43
CA GLU A 48 -8.56 -7.67 6.10
C GLU A 48 -8.62 -6.68 4.94
N VAL A 49 -7.67 -5.75 4.86
CA VAL A 49 -7.56 -4.89 3.68
C VAL A 49 -7.02 -5.67 2.49
N LYS A 50 -7.84 -5.80 1.45
CA LYS A 50 -7.48 -6.35 0.14
C LYS A 50 -7.51 -5.24 -0.89
N MET A 51 -6.68 -5.38 -1.92
CA MET A 51 -6.82 -4.57 -3.13
C MET A 51 -8.09 -4.99 -3.87
N ALA A 52 -9.01 -4.04 -4.04
CA ALA A 52 -10.25 -4.23 -4.76
C ALA A 52 -10.37 -3.17 -5.88
N PRO A 53 -9.75 -3.40 -7.05
CA PRO A 53 -9.85 -2.47 -8.16
C PRO A 53 -11.32 -2.30 -8.56
N PRO A 54 -11.87 -1.06 -8.55
CA PRO A 54 -13.24 -0.85 -8.96
C PRO A 54 -13.38 -0.96 -10.49
N GLU A 55 -14.62 -1.11 -10.95
CA GLU A 55 -14.93 -1.13 -12.37
C GLU A 55 -14.38 0.13 -13.07
N GLY A 56 -13.65 -0.08 -14.16
CA GLY A 56 -13.01 0.98 -14.93
C GLY A 56 -11.63 1.44 -14.43
N ALA A 57 -11.04 0.81 -13.39
CA ALA A 57 -9.63 1.03 -13.05
C ALA A 57 -8.70 0.42 -14.11
N LEU A 58 -7.61 1.12 -14.45
CA LEU A 58 -6.75 0.76 -15.58
C LEU A 58 -5.42 0.14 -15.14
N ALA A 59 -5.18 -1.11 -15.52
CA ALA A 59 -3.90 -1.80 -15.31
C ALA A 59 -2.85 -1.44 -16.40
N PRO A 60 -1.53 -1.57 -16.12
CA PRO A 60 -0.92 -1.98 -14.86
C PRO A 60 -1.05 -0.90 -13.79
N PHE A 61 -1.36 -1.31 -12.56
CA PHE A 61 -1.52 -0.44 -11.42
C PHE A 61 -0.16 0.08 -10.94
N GLN A 62 -0.10 1.37 -10.63
CA GLN A 62 1.13 2.02 -10.21
C GLN A 62 1.49 1.63 -8.78
N GLN A 63 0.55 1.76 -7.85
CA GLN A 63 0.83 1.54 -6.44
C GLN A 63 -0.42 1.13 -5.67
N TRP A 64 -0.25 0.24 -4.70
CA TRP A 64 -1.24 -0.06 -3.68
C TRP A 64 -0.69 0.37 -2.31
N ILE A 65 -1.37 1.28 -1.62
CA ILE A 65 -0.98 1.78 -0.31
C ILE A 65 -2.04 1.38 0.71
N HIS A 66 -1.64 0.82 1.85
CA HIS A 66 -2.57 0.54 2.94
C HIS A 66 -1.96 0.73 4.32
N THR A 67 -2.80 0.85 5.33
CA THR A 67 -2.38 1.11 6.71
C THR A 67 -2.54 -0.12 7.60
N HIS A 68 -1.62 -0.31 8.55
CA HIS A 68 -1.77 -1.25 9.67
C HIS A 68 -1.85 -0.50 11.01
N PRO A 69 -2.42 -1.08 12.08
CA PRO A 69 -2.64 -0.38 13.35
C PRO A 69 -1.37 0.11 14.07
N ARG A 70 -0.22 -0.52 13.84
CA ARG A 70 1.06 -0.15 14.50
C ARG A 70 2.23 -0.33 13.55
N ASP A 71 2.88 -1.48 13.59
CA ASP A 71 4.02 -1.77 12.74
C ASP A 71 3.56 -2.24 11.36
N PRO A 72 4.22 -1.80 10.28
CA PRO A 72 3.95 -2.29 8.94
C PRO A 72 4.57 -3.68 8.76
N TYR A 73 3.78 -4.60 8.22
CA TYR A 73 4.24 -5.93 7.83
C TYR A 73 3.37 -6.46 6.68
N TRP A 74 3.90 -7.41 5.92
CA TRP A 74 3.13 -8.14 4.91
C TRP A 74 2.40 -9.31 5.58
N SER A 75 1.12 -9.13 5.90
CA SER A 75 0.23 -10.18 6.40
C SER A 75 0.00 -11.29 5.36
N SER A 76 -0.68 -12.38 5.74
CA SER A 76 -1.11 -13.39 4.77
C SER A 76 -2.06 -12.80 3.72
N THR A 77 -2.99 -11.94 4.13
CA THR A 77 -3.93 -11.26 3.23
C THR A 77 -3.21 -10.36 2.22
N ASP A 78 -2.18 -9.64 2.68
CA ASP A 78 -1.37 -8.80 1.79
C ASP A 78 -0.61 -9.65 0.78
N LYS A 79 0.03 -10.73 1.25
CA LYS A 79 0.78 -11.66 0.38
C LYS A 79 -0.11 -12.34 -0.65
N ASP A 80 -1.31 -12.77 -0.27
CA ASP A 80 -2.28 -13.32 -1.21
C ASP A 80 -2.72 -12.28 -2.24
N THR A 81 -2.89 -11.02 -1.82
CA THR A 81 -3.19 -9.89 -2.72
C THR A 81 -2.05 -9.65 -3.70
N LEU A 82 -0.81 -9.51 -3.23
CA LEU A 82 0.38 -9.32 -4.07
C LEU A 82 0.60 -10.48 -5.05
N ALA A 83 0.30 -11.71 -4.63
CA ALA A 83 0.35 -12.88 -5.49
C ALA A 83 -0.71 -12.82 -6.60
N CYS A 84 -1.94 -12.39 -6.29
CA CYS A 84 -3.01 -12.23 -7.27
C CYS A 84 -2.71 -11.15 -8.32
N PHE A 85 -2.06 -10.06 -7.91
CA PHE A 85 -1.76 -8.92 -8.78
C PHE A 85 -0.31 -8.91 -9.32
N ALA A 86 0.41 -10.02 -9.19
CA ALA A 86 1.77 -10.17 -9.71
C ALA A 86 1.82 -9.88 -11.23
N GLY A 87 2.71 -8.96 -11.63
CA GLY A 87 2.90 -8.55 -13.02
C GLY A 87 1.92 -7.49 -13.53
N ILE A 88 0.92 -7.10 -12.74
CA ILE A 88 -0.01 -6.00 -13.06
C ILE A 88 -0.08 -4.92 -11.98
N LEU A 89 0.69 -5.04 -10.89
CA LEU A 89 0.93 -4.02 -9.87
C LEU A 89 2.44 -3.80 -9.75
N ASN A 90 2.89 -2.55 -9.79
CA ASN A 90 4.32 -2.23 -9.80
C ASN A 90 4.91 -2.13 -8.37
N GLU A 91 4.17 -1.56 -7.43
CA GLU A 91 4.65 -1.30 -6.08
C GLU A 91 3.51 -1.45 -5.06
N ALA A 92 3.84 -1.87 -3.84
CA ALA A 92 2.94 -1.76 -2.71
C ALA A 92 3.64 -1.18 -1.49
N THR A 93 2.89 -0.42 -0.69
CA THR A 93 3.38 0.27 0.51
C THR A 93 2.46 0.00 1.69
N VAL A 94 3.01 -0.54 2.78
CA VAL A 94 2.31 -0.67 4.06
C VAL A 94 2.75 0.46 4.99
N LEU A 95 1.79 1.22 5.48
CA LEU A 95 1.99 2.33 6.41
C LEU A 95 1.73 1.88 7.85
N GLY A 96 2.70 2.11 8.73
CA GLY A 96 2.52 2.02 10.18
C GLY A 96 2.64 3.39 10.86
N GLU A 97 2.66 3.40 12.20
CA GLU A 97 2.63 4.63 13.01
C GLU A 97 3.86 5.53 12.77
N CYS A 98 5.05 4.93 12.86
CA CYS A 98 6.33 5.63 12.79
C CYS A 98 7.17 5.25 11.56
N GLN A 99 6.77 4.19 10.87
CA GLN A 99 7.54 3.55 9.81
C GLN A 99 6.62 2.96 8.75
N TYR A 100 7.17 2.66 7.59
CA TYR A 100 6.49 2.04 6.47
C TYR A 100 7.34 0.92 5.87
N LEU A 101 6.73 0.11 5.00
CA LEU A 101 7.37 -0.97 4.28
C LEU A 101 6.98 -0.88 2.80
N ILE A 102 7.94 -1.01 1.91
CA ILE A 102 7.70 -1.01 0.46
C ILE A 102 8.06 -2.39 -0.09
N THR A 103 7.35 -2.83 -1.12
CA THR A 103 7.74 -3.93 -1.99
C THR A 103 7.49 -3.55 -3.44
N ARG A 104 8.38 -3.97 -4.34
CA ARG A 104 8.32 -3.67 -5.76
C ARG A 104 8.30 -4.96 -6.56
N TYR A 105 7.48 -4.96 -7.60
CA TYR A 105 7.46 -6.04 -8.57
C TYR A 105 8.58 -5.84 -9.59
N SER A 106 9.52 -6.80 -9.65
CA SER A 106 10.55 -6.84 -10.67
C SER A 106 10.97 -8.28 -10.95
N ALA A 107 11.26 -8.57 -12.21
CA ALA A 107 11.87 -9.84 -12.57
C ALA A 107 13.29 -9.94 -12.00
N GLY A 108 13.69 -11.14 -11.57
CA GLY A 108 15.07 -11.43 -11.18
C GLY A 108 15.48 -10.89 -9.80
N ILE A 109 14.52 -10.65 -8.91
CA ILE A 109 14.79 -10.27 -7.52
C ILE A 109 15.52 -11.39 -6.78
N THR A 110 16.57 -11.02 -6.04
CA THR A 110 17.40 -11.97 -5.27
C THR A 110 16.91 -12.17 -3.83
N SER A 111 16.20 -11.19 -3.27
CA SER A 111 15.57 -11.25 -1.95
C SER A 111 14.07 -10.99 -2.08
N SER A 112 13.29 -12.07 -2.12
CA SER A 112 11.86 -12.03 -2.41
C SER A 112 10.99 -12.15 -1.15
N LEU A 113 9.76 -11.64 -1.21
CA LEU A 113 8.75 -11.81 -0.15
C LEU A 113 8.31 -13.26 0.04
N GLY A 114 8.55 -14.12 -0.95
CA GLY A 114 8.18 -15.52 -0.91
C GLY A 114 8.52 -16.26 -2.20
N SER A 115 7.86 -17.39 -2.41
CA SER A 115 8.00 -18.25 -3.58
C SER A 115 6.83 -18.08 -4.56
N GLY A 116 6.93 -18.70 -5.74
CA GLY A 116 5.85 -18.66 -6.74
C GLY A 116 5.58 -17.22 -7.22
N PRO A 117 4.31 -16.76 -7.24
CA PRO A 117 3.98 -15.38 -7.62
C PRO A 117 4.67 -14.30 -6.78
N LEU A 118 5.06 -14.63 -5.53
CA LEU A 118 5.79 -13.73 -4.62
C LEU A 118 7.30 -13.65 -4.90
N SER A 119 7.84 -14.49 -5.78
CA SER A 119 9.28 -14.52 -6.09
C SER A 119 9.79 -13.27 -6.79
N ASN A 120 8.90 -12.53 -7.45
CA ASN A 120 9.22 -11.28 -8.14
C ASN A 120 8.85 -10.03 -7.32
N TRP A 121 8.57 -10.18 -6.02
CA TRP A 121 8.32 -9.06 -5.12
C TRP A 121 9.47 -8.90 -4.14
N SER A 122 10.06 -7.71 -4.04
CA SER A 122 11.20 -7.44 -3.17
C SER A 122 10.84 -7.50 -1.68
N SER A 123 11.78 -7.97 -0.86
CA SER A 123 11.64 -8.03 0.60
C SER A 123 12.52 -6.98 1.29
N GLU A 124 12.13 -5.72 1.22
CA GLU A 124 12.81 -4.62 1.94
C GLU A 124 12.58 -4.65 3.46
N THR A 125 13.39 -3.91 4.19
CA THR A 125 13.21 -3.61 5.63
C THR A 125 12.32 -2.39 5.82
N THR A 126 11.78 -2.21 7.03
CA THR A 126 11.02 -1.01 7.36
C THR A 126 11.89 0.25 7.31
N LEU A 127 11.27 1.36 6.91
CA LEU A 127 11.90 2.68 6.83
C LEU A 127 11.10 3.68 7.68
N PRO A 128 11.75 4.59 8.42
CA PRO A 128 11.05 5.64 9.15
C PRO A 128 10.55 6.71 8.17
N TYR A 129 9.49 7.43 8.54
CA TYR A 129 9.08 8.62 7.80
C TYR A 129 10.13 9.74 7.92
N ASP A 130 10.19 10.60 6.90
CA ASP A 130 10.91 11.86 6.98
C ASP A 130 10.28 12.83 7.98
N LYS A 131 11.00 13.90 8.36
CA LYS A 131 10.56 14.89 9.37
C LYS A 131 9.19 15.53 9.06
N GLY A 132 8.68 15.42 7.83
CA GLY A 132 7.36 15.89 7.39
C GLY A 132 6.26 14.81 7.32
N GLY A 133 6.56 13.55 7.63
CA GLY A 133 5.64 12.42 7.47
C GLY A 133 5.64 11.82 6.04
N GLU A 134 6.65 12.17 5.24
CA GLU A 134 6.86 11.72 3.87
C GLU A 134 7.65 10.40 3.83
N LEU A 135 7.60 9.69 2.70
CA LEU A 135 8.51 8.58 2.41
C LEU A 135 9.92 9.12 2.11
N GLN A 136 10.94 8.30 2.35
CA GLN A 136 12.36 8.63 2.13
C GLN A 136 12.77 8.45 0.67
#